data_AF-A0AAX6GAS5-F1
#
_entry.id   AF-A0AAX6GAS5-F1
#
_cell.length_a   1.000
_cell.length_b   1.000
_cell.length_c   1.000
_cell.angle_alpha   90.00
_cell.angle_beta   90.00
_cell.angle_gamma   90.00
#
_symmetry.space_group_name_H-M   'P 1'
#
loop_
_entity.id
_entity.type
_entity.pdbx_description
1 polymer ?
#
loop_
_entity_poly.entity_id
_entity_poly.type
_entity_poly.pdbx_seq_one_letter_code
_entity_poly.pdbx_strand_id
1 'polypeptide(L)'
;MDSGTISGLKSTIFTGFRRSGAKLRKYSHSSRSLLPVRCAVRFRPCIDIHKGKVKQIVGSTLDDVAGSGALVTNFVSDKSSAEFANLYKQDGLAGGHVIMLGADAASRSAAVEALRAYPGGMQVGGGINLDNARSYLDEGASHVILTSFIFNDGKLDLERLKQLVHMIGKHRIILDLSCRKKNGKYCIVTDRWQKFSDMFLDEQSLVFLATYADEFLVHGVDVEGKRLGIDEELVTILGCYSPIPVTYAGGVAAMADLERIKEAGMGCVDATVGSALDIFGGDLSYREVVAWHWKQVTVSQPL
;
A
#
# COMPACT_ATOMS: atom_id res chain seq x y z
N MET A 1 32.67 -8.86 -55.27
CA MET A 1 33.03 -10.25 -55.64
C MET A 1 34.10 -10.70 -54.67
N ASP A 2 33.86 -11.87 -54.09
CA ASP A 2 34.51 -12.53 -52.97
C ASP A 2 36.03 -12.42 -52.86
N SER A 3 36.55 -12.36 -51.64
CA SER A 3 36.92 -13.58 -50.91
C SER A 3 37.77 -13.29 -49.66
N GLY A 4 37.37 -13.87 -48.54
CA GLY A 4 38.24 -14.76 -47.77
C GLY A 4 39.24 -14.18 -46.74
N THR A 5 38.88 -14.38 -45.47
CA THR A 5 39.65 -15.20 -44.49
C THR A 5 40.81 -14.57 -43.68
N ILE A 6 40.51 -14.39 -42.38
CA ILE A 6 41.29 -14.74 -41.15
C ILE A 6 42.79 -14.40 -41.09
N SER A 7 43.19 -13.58 -40.12
CA SER A 7 44.06 -13.96 -38.99
C SER A 7 44.64 -12.74 -38.25
N GLY A 8 44.96 -12.96 -36.98
CA GLY A 8 45.15 -11.93 -35.97
C GLY A 8 46.38 -11.02 -36.11
N LEU A 9 46.29 -9.87 -35.44
CA LEU A 9 47.46 -9.12 -35.00
C LEU A 9 47.53 -9.11 -33.47
N LYS A 10 48.71 -9.50 -32.99
CA LYS A 10 49.17 -9.43 -31.60
C LYS A 10 49.63 -8.01 -31.24
N SER A 11 49.66 -7.79 -29.93
CA SER A 11 50.40 -6.75 -29.17
C SER A 11 49.78 -5.35 -29.25
N THR A 12 49.61 -4.64 -28.13
CA THR A 12 50.73 -4.07 -27.36
C THR A 12 50.41 -3.95 -25.86
N ILE A 13 51.21 -4.65 -25.06
CA ILE A 13 51.94 -4.19 -23.86
C ILE A 13 51.22 -3.17 -22.96
N PHE A 14 50.87 -3.60 -21.73
CA PHE A 14 51.39 -2.94 -20.53
C PHE A 14 51.65 -3.97 -19.43
N THR A 15 52.92 -4.07 -19.10
CA THR A 15 53.50 -4.87 -18.03
C THR A 15 53.29 -4.20 -16.68
N GLY A 16 53.05 -5.03 -15.67
CA GLY A 16 53.40 -4.71 -14.29
C GLY A 16 52.22 -4.51 -13.36
N PHE A 17 51.88 -5.55 -12.59
CA PHE A 17 51.87 -5.40 -11.14
C PHE A 17 52.02 -6.78 -10.47
N ARG A 18 52.94 -6.82 -9.50
CA ARG A 18 53.36 -8.01 -8.76
C ARG A 18 52.21 -8.57 -7.90
N ARG A 19 52.17 -9.90 -7.80
CA ARG A 19 51.44 -10.65 -6.78
C ARG A 19 51.83 -10.16 -5.39
N SER A 20 50.87 -9.65 -4.62
CA SER A 20 50.91 -9.67 -3.16
C SER A 20 49.71 -10.49 -2.68
N GLY A 21 50.01 -11.57 -1.96
CA GLY A 21 49.00 -12.44 -1.36
C GLY A 21 48.35 -11.73 -0.18
N ALA A 22 47.13 -11.25 -0.36
CA ALA A 22 46.25 -10.87 0.73
C ALA A 22 45.33 -12.05 1.07
N LYS A 23 45.51 -12.61 2.27
CA LYS A 23 44.60 -13.60 2.87
C LYS A 23 43.17 -13.07 2.83
N LEU A 24 42.24 -13.80 2.22
CA LEU A 24 40.80 -13.57 2.41
C LEU A 24 40.48 -13.71 3.91
N ARG A 25 40.18 -12.59 4.56
CA ARG A 25 39.50 -12.60 5.85
C ARG A 25 38.09 -13.14 5.62
N LYS A 26 37.85 -14.39 6.04
CA LYS A 26 36.50 -14.90 6.24
C LYS A 26 35.82 -14.01 7.27
N TYR A 27 34.89 -13.16 6.83
CA TYR A 27 33.93 -12.53 7.74
C TYR A 27 33.03 -13.65 8.26
N SER A 28 33.26 -14.07 9.50
CA SER A 28 32.30 -14.90 10.21
C SER A 28 31.02 -14.09 10.37
N HIS A 29 29.93 -14.53 9.76
CA HIS A 29 28.60 -14.05 10.12
C HIS A 29 28.38 -14.38 11.59
N SER A 30 28.58 -13.38 12.45
CA SER A 30 28.06 -13.39 13.81
C SER A 30 26.55 -13.45 13.65
N SER A 31 25.95 -14.59 13.96
CA SER A 31 24.53 -14.75 14.20
C SER A 31 24.18 -13.91 15.42
N ARG A 32 24.01 -12.60 15.23
CA ARG A 32 23.19 -11.83 16.15
C ARG A 32 21.83 -12.48 16.09
N SER A 33 21.42 -13.13 17.19
CA SER A 33 20.02 -13.48 17.38
C SER A 33 19.24 -12.18 17.27
N LEU A 34 18.64 -11.94 16.12
CA LEU A 34 17.60 -10.94 15.98
C LEU A 34 16.53 -11.41 16.95
N LEU A 35 16.43 -10.74 18.11
CA LEU A 35 15.22 -10.84 18.90
C LEU A 35 14.08 -10.57 17.91
N PRO A 36 13.08 -11.45 17.79
CA PRO A 36 12.00 -11.23 16.85
C PRO A 36 11.42 -9.87 17.21
N VAL A 37 11.53 -8.91 16.28
CA VAL A 37 10.75 -7.68 16.37
C VAL A 37 9.32 -8.17 16.45
N ARG A 38 8.71 -8.07 17.63
CA ARG A 38 7.32 -8.47 17.80
C ARG A 38 6.47 -7.43 17.10
N CYS A 39 6.25 -7.64 15.81
CA CYS A 39 5.37 -6.82 15.01
C CYS A 39 3.94 -7.16 15.41
N ALA A 40 3.24 -6.17 15.99
CA ALA A 40 1.81 -6.26 16.24
C ALA A 40 1.09 -5.97 14.94
N VAL A 41 0.39 -6.95 14.39
CA VAL A 41 -0.51 -6.72 13.25
C VAL A 41 -1.67 -5.87 13.69
N ARG A 42 -1.96 -4.80 12.94
CA ARG A 42 -3.05 -3.89 13.22
C ARG A 42 -4.15 -4.03 12.18
N PHE A 43 -5.38 -3.94 12.65
CA PHE A 43 -6.49 -3.51 11.81
C PHE A 43 -6.37 -2.01 11.51
N ARG A 44 -6.40 -1.65 10.23
CA ARG A 44 -6.38 -0.27 9.70
C ARG A 44 -7.74 0.00 9.05
N PRO A 45 -8.56 0.91 9.60
CA PRO A 45 -9.91 1.12 9.09
C PRO A 45 -9.92 1.91 7.79
N CYS A 46 -11.01 1.84 7.02
CA CYS A 46 -11.15 2.54 5.74
C CYS A 46 -12.44 3.35 5.64
N ILE A 47 -12.43 4.41 4.83
CA ILE A 47 -13.61 5.20 4.47
C ILE A 47 -13.51 5.53 2.98
N ASP A 48 -14.21 4.78 2.13
CA ASP A 48 -14.27 5.09 0.71
C ASP A 48 -15.42 6.05 0.42
N ILE A 49 -15.11 7.15 -0.27
CA ILE A 49 -16.04 8.25 -0.52
C ILE A 49 -16.30 8.38 -2.01
N HIS A 50 -17.58 8.43 -2.38
CA HIS A 50 -17.98 8.72 -3.75
C HIS A 50 -19.25 9.58 -3.76
N LYS A 51 -19.19 10.73 -4.46
CA LYS A 51 -20.26 11.75 -4.50
C LYS A 51 -20.68 12.20 -3.09
N GLY A 52 -19.70 12.43 -2.21
CA GLY A 52 -19.91 12.89 -0.83
C GLY A 52 -20.54 11.87 0.13
N LYS A 53 -20.64 10.60 -0.27
CA LYS A 53 -21.19 9.52 0.57
C LYS A 53 -20.14 8.45 0.82
N VAL A 54 -20.16 7.86 2.01
CA VAL A 54 -19.38 6.66 2.30
C VAL A 54 -20.01 5.48 1.57
N LYS A 55 -19.20 4.79 0.76
CA LYS A 55 -19.61 3.63 -0.03
C LYS A 55 -18.62 2.49 0.16
N GLN A 56 -19.06 1.29 -0.18
CA GLN A 56 -18.14 0.18 -0.43
C GLN A 56 -18.40 -0.33 -1.85
N ILE A 57 -17.34 -0.48 -2.63
CA ILE A 57 -17.43 -0.89 -4.03
C ILE A 57 -16.84 -2.29 -4.22
N VAL A 58 -17.28 -2.98 -5.27
CA VAL A 58 -16.51 -4.11 -5.80
C VAL A 58 -15.43 -3.51 -6.69
N GLY A 59 -14.16 -3.70 -6.32
CA GLY A 59 -13.05 -2.95 -6.88
C GLY A 59 -13.02 -2.88 -8.41
N SER A 60 -13.33 -3.98 -9.10
CA SER A 60 -13.20 -4.11 -10.55
C SER A 60 -14.32 -3.43 -11.36
N THR A 61 -15.10 -2.51 -10.78
CA THR A 61 -16.30 -1.91 -11.41
C THR A 61 -16.21 -0.40 -11.64
N LEU A 62 -15.01 0.19 -11.50
CA LEU A 62 -14.78 1.60 -11.79
C LEU A 62 -14.58 1.83 -13.30
N ASP A 63 -15.68 1.89 -14.06
CA ASP A 63 -15.68 2.32 -15.47
C ASP A 63 -16.24 3.75 -15.61
N ASP A 64 -15.39 4.71 -15.98
CA ASP A 64 -15.78 6.10 -16.31
C ASP A 64 -16.12 6.28 -17.80
N VAL A 65 -16.36 5.19 -18.55
CA VAL A 65 -16.91 5.34 -19.90
C VAL A 65 -18.35 5.80 -19.73
N ALA A 66 -18.57 7.08 -19.97
CA ALA A 66 -19.89 7.71 -19.97
C ALA A 66 -20.87 6.84 -20.78
N GLY A 67 -21.67 6.02 -20.07
CA GLY A 67 -22.80 5.30 -20.64
C GLY A 67 -22.81 3.76 -20.61
N SER A 68 -21.86 3.01 -20.03
CA SER A 68 -22.01 1.53 -20.08
C SER A 68 -21.39 0.68 -18.96
N GLY A 69 -21.36 1.15 -17.71
CA GLY A 69 -21.08 0.29 -16.56
C GLY A 69 -21.45 0.98 -15.25
N ALA A 70 -22.54 0.57 -14.60
CA ALA A 70 -22.88 1.12 -13.28
C ALA A 70 -21.85 0.63 -12.26
N LEU A 71 -21.24 1.57 -11.51
CA LEU A 71 -20.44 1.26 -10.32
C LEU A 71 -21.22 0.28 -9.44
N VAL A 72 -20.72 -0.94 -9.24
CA VAL A 72 -21.41 -1.92 -8.40
C VAL A 72 -21.06 -1.61 -6.96
N THR A 73 -22.01 -0.98 -6.28
CA THR A 73 -21.91 -0.65 -4.86
C THR A 73 -22.39 -1.83 -4.02
N ASN A 74 -21.54 -2.33 -3.15
CA ASN A 74 -21.94 -3.28 -2.10
C ASN A 74 -22.77 -2.58 -1.03
N PHE A 75 -22.51 -1.29 -0.79
CA PHE A 75 -23.15 -0.52 0.27
C PHE A 75 -23.05 0.99 0.02
N VAL A 76 -24.08 1.73 0.45
CA VAL A 76 -24.07 3.19 0.59
C VAL A 76 -24.53 3.50 1.99
N SER A 77 -23.72 4.21 2.77
CA SER A 77 -24.06 4.54 4.16
C SER A 77 -24.94 5.78 4.25
N ASP A 78 -25.87 5.76 5.20
CA ASP A 78 -26.56 6.97 5.66
C ASP A 78 -25.69 7.80 6.62
N LYS A 79 -24.68 7.18 7.24
CA LYS A 79 -23.72 7.86 8.10
C LYS A 79 -22.73 8.70 7.29
N SER A 80 -22.35 9.84 7.85
CA SER A 80 -21.29 10.71 7.33
C SER A 80 -19.91 10.10 7.52
N SER A 81 -18.94 10.57 6.74
CA SER A 81 -17.53 10.20 6.88
C SER A 81 -16.96 10.62 8.25
N ALA A 82 -17.41 11.74 8.81
CA ALA A 82 -17.07 12.19 10.16
C ALA A 82 -17.57 11.22 11.25
N GLU A 83 -18.76 10.63 11.11
CA GLU A 83 -19.26 9.63 12.05
C GLU A 83 -18.40 8.37 12.06
N PHE A 84 -17.96 7.88 10.89
CA PHE A 84 -17.02 6.76 10.82
C PHE A 84 -15.66 7.12 11.43
N ALA A 85 -15.11 8.29 11.12
CA ALA A 85 -13.83 8.72 11.70
C ALA A 85 -13.92 8.87 13.24
N ASN A 86 -15.04 9.37 13.76
CA ASN A 86 -15.27 9.45 15.21
C ASN A 86 -15.41 8.08 15.86
N LEU A 87 -16.07 7.11 15.21
CA LEU A 87 -16.11 5.73 15.67
C LEU A 87 -14.69 5.18 15.81
N TYR A 88 -13.87 5.29 14.77
CA TYR A 88 -12.48 4.83 14.79
C TYR A 88 -11.63 5.53 15.85
N LYS A 89 -11.89 6.83 16.08
CA LYS A 89 -11.26 7.59 17.16
C LYS A 89 -11.63 7.08 18.54
N GLN A 90 -12.91 6.77 18.78
CA GLN A 90 -13.38 6.23 20.05
C GLN A 90 -12.74 4.87 20.36
N ASP A 91 -12.52 4.07 19.32
CA ASP A 91 -11.86 2.75 19.43
C ASP A 91 -10.32 2.82 19.35
N GLY A 92 -9.74 4.02 19.26
CA GLY A 92 -8.28 4.24 19.25
C GLY A 92 -7.56 3.75 17.99
N LEU A 93 -8.28 3.57 16.87
CA LEU A 93 -7.74 3.03 15.62
C LEU A 93 -7.15 4.14 14.76
N ALA A 94 -5.82 4.30 14.77
CA ALA A 94 -5.11 5.28 13.95
C ALA A 94 -4.57 4.71 12.63
N GLY A 95 -4.31 5.62 11.69
CA GLY A 95 -3.86 5.40 10.32
C GLY A 95 -4.88 4.66 9.46
N GLY A 96 -6.17 4.95 9.69
CA GLY A 96 -7.21 4.57 8.76
C GLY A 96 -7.16 5.44 7.50
N HIS A 97 -7.48 4.88 6.34
CA HIS A 97 -7.44 5.60 5.07
C HIS A 97 -8.80 6.07 4.61
N VAL A 98 -8.85 7.33 4.17
CA VAL A 98 -10.02 7.97 3.55
C VAL A 98 -9.73 8.10 2.05
N ILE A 99 -10.41 7.33 1.21
CA ILE A 99 -10.15 7.27 -0.23
C ILE A 99 -11.28 7.95 -0.99
N MET A 100 -10.95 9.04 -1.69
CA MET A 100 -11.87 9.68 -2.63
C MET A 100 -11.87 8.92 -3.95
N LEU A 101 -12.99 8.28 -4.28
CA LEU A 101 -13.20 7.57 -5.55
C LEU A 101 -13.65 8.50 -6.68
N GLY A 102 -13.79 9.80 -6.41
CA GLY A 102 -14.20 10.81 -7.39
C GLY A 102 -13.60 12.17 -7.06
N ALA A 103 -13.34 12.97 -8.10
CA ALA A 103 -12.77 14.31 -7.97
C ALA A 103 -13.82 15.42 -7.75
N ASP A 104 -15.05 15.06 -7.36
CA ASP A 104 -16.12 16.02 -7.13
C ASP A 104 -15.96 16.76 -5.79
N ALA A 105 -16.53 17.97 -5.71
CA ALA A 105 -16.42 18.80 -4.52
C ALA A 105 -17.06 18.17 -3.27
N ALA A 106 -18.11 17.37 -3.43
CA ALA A 106 -18.76 16.70 -2.31
C ALA A 106 -17.87 15.61 -1.71
N SER A 107 -17.17 14.84 -2.56
CA SER A 107 -16.17 13.86 -2.10
C SER A 107 -15.01 14.52 -1.35
N ARG A 108 -14.53 15.68 -1.83
CA ARG A 108 -13.52 16.47 -1.09
C ARG A 108 -14.02 16.96 0.25
N SER A 109 -15.24 17.51 0.31
CA SER A 109 -15.84 17.98 1.58
C SER A 109 -15.94 16.84 2.59
N ALA A 110 -16.48 15.69 2.17
CA ALA A 110 -16.61 14.52 3.03
C ALA A 110 -15.25 13.99 3.48
N ALA A 111 -14.21 14.04 2.64
CA ALA A 111 -12.86 13.67 3.08
C ALA A 111 -12.36 14.61 4.18
N VAL A 112 -12.47 15.93 4.00
CA VAL A 112 -12.08 16.93 5.00
C VAL A 112 -12.87 16.76 6.31
N GLU A 113 -14.16 16.44 6.25
CA GLU A 113 -14.98 16.15 7.43
C GLU A 113 -14.43 14.98 8.26
N ALA A 114 -14.01 13.88 7.62
CA ALA A 114 -13.38 12.76 8.31
C ALA A 114 -12.03 13.15 8.93
N LEU A 115 -11.20 13.90 8.20
CA LEU A 115 -9.89 14.36 8.68
C LEU A 115 -10.02 15.25 9.92
N ARG A 116 -10.98 16.19 9.91
CA ARG A 116 -11.25 17.09 11.05
C ARG A 116 -11.86 16.36 12.24
N ALA A 117 -12.62 15.29 12.03
CA ALA A 117 -13.18 14.49 13.12
C ALA A 117 -12.09 13.74 13.89
N TYR A 118 -11.06 13.25 13.20
CA TYR A 118 -9.91 12.58 13.80
C TYR A 118 -8.55 13.11 13.28
N PRO A 119 -8.16 14.33 13.70
CA PRO A 119 -6.91 14.94 13.27
C PRO A 119 -5.70 14.09 13.68
N GLY A 120 -4.82 13.83 12.72
CA GLY A 120 -3.66 12.94 12.90
C GLY A 120 -3.99 11.45 12.99
N GLY A 121 -5.27 11.08 13.02
CA GLY A 121 -5.71 9.68 13.06
C GLY A 121 -5.98 9.08 11.69
N MET A 122 -6.27 9.90 10.68
CA MET A 122 -6.65 9.44 9.34
C MET A 122 -5.61 9.82 8.28
N GLN A 123 -5.58 9.05 7.20
CA GLN A 123 -4.77 9.25 5.99
C GLN A 123 -5.73 9.55 4.83
N VAL A 124 -5.28 10.24 3.78
CA VAL A 124 -6.17 10.58 2.65
C VAL A 124 -5.56 10.29 1.28
N GLY A 125 -6.35 9.66 0.42
CA GLY A 125 -6.01 9.34 -0.96
C GLY A 125 -7.11 9.73 -1.95
N GLY A 126 -6.79 9.65 -3.24
CA GLY A 126 -7.69 10.00 -4.34
C GLY A 126 -7.40 11.38 -4.92
N GLY A 127 -6.69 11.42 -6.05
CA GLY A 127 -6.37 12.67 -6.75
C GLY A 127 -5.37 13.59 -6.03
N ILE A 128 -4.55 13.05 -5.12
CA ILE A 128 -3.49 13.79 -4.44
C ILE A 128 -2.41 14.20 -5.44
N ASN A 129 -1.97 15.45 -5.39
CA ASN A 129 -0.93 16.04 -6.23
C ASN A 129 -0.18 17.16 -5.49
N LEU A 130 0.75 17.82 -6.18
CA LEU A 130 1.57 18.91 -5.62
C LEU A 130 0.75 20.12 -5.14
N ASP A 131 -0.41 20.38 -5.75
CA ASP A 131 -1.21 21.55 -5.46
C ASP A 131 -2.07 21.36 -4.21
N ASN A 132 -2.47 20.11 -3.90
CA ASN A 132 -3.44 19.83 -2.85
C ASN A 132 -2.88 19.06 -1.64
N ALA A 133 -1.72 18.40 -1.76
CA ALA A 133 -1.20 17.53 -0.70
C ALA A 133 -1.04 18.28 0.64
N ARG A 134 -0.47 19.48 0.61
CA ARG A 134 -0.27 20.31 1.81
C ARG A 134 -1.59 20.68 2.48
N SER A 135 -2.58 21.08 1.69
CA SER A 135 -3.90 21.47 2.19
C SER A 135 -4.56 20.35 3.00
N TYR A 136 -4.51 19.12 2.51
CA TYR A 136 -5.06 17.98 3.24
C TYR A 136 -4.34 17.67 4.56
N LEU A 137 -3.02 17.86 4.61
CA LEU A 137 -2.27 17.72 5.86
C LEU A 137 -2.68 18.81 6.87
N ASP A 138 -2.86 20.04 6.41
CA ASP A 138 -3.31 21.16 7.25
C ASP A 138 -4.76 20.96 7.74
N GLU A 139 -5.59 20.22 6.98
CA GLU A 139 -6.94 19.80 7.37
C GLU A 139 -6.99 18.62 8.36
N GLY A 140 -5.83 18.08 8.74
CA GLY A 140 -5.70 17.07 9.80
C GLY A 140 -5.33 15.68 9.30
N ALA A 141 -5.03 15.48 8.01
CA ALA A 141 -4.46 14.21 7.57
C ALA A 141 -3.09 13.95 8.21
N SER A 142 -2.89 12.73 8.72
CA SER A 142 -1.58 12.26 9.17
C SER A 142 -0.61 12.10 7.99
N HIS A 143 -1.12 11.60 6.87
CA HIS A 143 -0.41 11.30 5.64
C HIS A 143 -1.31 11.54 4.42
N VAL A 144 -0.67 11.75 3.27
CA VAL A 144 -1.33 11.66 1.96
C VAL A 144 -0.91 10.37 1.25
N ILE A 145 -1.86 9.76 0.53
CA ILE A 145 -1.71 8.50 -0.18
C ILE A 145 -1.58 8.81 -1.68
N LEU A 146 -0.46 8.41 -2.27
CA LEU A 146 -0.11 8.66 -3.65
C LEU A 146 -0.33 7.40 -4.49
N THR A 147 -1.08 7.57 -5.58
CA THR A 147 -1.33 6.53 -6.59
C THR A 147 -1.01 7.07 -7.98
N SER A 148 -2.02 7.43 -8.76
CA SER A 148 -1.91 7.77 -10.18
C SER A 148 -1.07 9.01 -10.47
N PHE A 149 -0.91 9.95 -9.53
CA PHE A 149 -0.12 11.16 -9.80
C PHE A 149 1.36 10.87 -10.05
N ILE A 150 1.91 9.86 -9.38
CA ILE A 150 3.31 9.44 -9.49
C ILE A 150 3.51 8.32 -10.52
N PHE A 151 2.47 7.91 -11.22
CA PHE A 151 2.57 6.98 -12.34
C PHE A 151 2.06 7.64 -13.62
N ASN A 152 2.88 7.66 -14.67
CA ASN A 152 2.50 8.16 -15.98
C ASN A 152 2.78 7.09 -17.03
N ASP A 153 1.77 6.72 -17.80
CA ASP A 153 1.90 5.71 -18.87
C ASP A 153 2.44 4.36 -18.39
N GLY A 154 2.13 3.97 -17.14
CA GLY A 154 2.64 2.74 -16.53
C GLY A 154 4.11 2.83 -16.10
N LYS A 155 4.68 4.03 -15.98
CA LYS A 155 6.02 4.27 -15.46
C LYS A 155 5.98 5.15 -14.23
N LEU A 156 6.86 4.89 -13.27
CA LEU A 156 7.03 5.75 -12.10
C LEU A 156 7.61 7.11 -12.54
N ASP A 157 6.87 8.18 -12.29
CA ASP A 157 7.36 9.55 -12.41
C ASP A 157 8.12 9.93 -11.13
N LEU A 158 9.41 9.58 -11.13
CA LEU A 158 10.28 9.77 -9.97
C LEU A 158 10.47 11.26 -9.62
N GLU A 159 10.41 12.16 -10.60
CA GLU A 159 10.59 13.58 -10.36
C GLU A 159 9.39 14.18 -9.61
N ARG A 160 8.16 13.79 -9.98
CA ARG A 160 6.95 14.15 -9.20
C ARG A 160 7.01 13.63 -7.77
N LEU A 161 7.45 12.38 -7.58
CA LEU A 161 7.59 11.78 -6.26
C LEU A 161 8.63 12.55 -5.42
N LYS A 162 9.80 12.87 -5.97
CA LYS A 162 10.83 13.68 -5.30
C LYS A 162 10.33 15.08 -4.94
N GLN A 163 9.55 15.72 -5.81
CA GLN A 163 8.96 17.04 -5.53
C GLN A 163 7.99 16.97 -4.33
N LEU A 164 7.14 15.95 -4.26
CA LEU A 164 6.27 15.72 -3.10
C LEU A 164 7.09 15.45 -1.82
N VAL A 165 8.10 14.59 -1.90
CA VAL A 165 8.99 14.32 -0.75
C VAL A 165 9.70 15.57 -0.27
N HIS A 166 10.16 16.43 -1.19
CA HIS A 166 10.77 17.71 -0.84
C HIS A 166 9.78 18.66 -0.17
N MET A 167 8.54 18.71 -0.65
CA MET A 167 7.51 19.63 -0.18
C MET A 167 6.95 19.26 1.20
N ILE A 168 6.61 17.99 1.43
CA ILE A 168 5.89 17.55 2.63
C ILE A 168 6.66 16.55 3.50
N GLY A 169 7.82 16.09 3.03
CA GLY A 169 8.62 15.07 3.70
C GLY A 169 8.08 13.66 3.47
N LYS A 170 8.99 12.68 3.35
CA LYS A 170 8.60 11.27 3.16
C LYS A 170 7.75 10.69 4.29
N HIS A 171 7.93 11.21 5.52
CA HIS A 171 7.19 10.81 6.72
C HIS A 171 5.71 11.22 6.72
N ARG A 172 5.23 11.82 5.62
CA ARG A 172 3.82 12.18 5.38
C ARG A 172 3.27 11.54 4.11
N ILE A 173 4.02 10.61 3.51
CA ILE A 173 3.68 10.00 2.22
C ILE A 173 3.46 8.51 2.40
N ILE A 174 2.36 8.04 1.84
CA ILE A 174 2.07 6.61 1.67
C ILE A 174 1.99 6.36 0.18
N LEU A 175 2.62 5.27 -0.27
CA LEU A 175 2.49 4.81 -1.65
C LEU A 175 1.45 3.71 -1.69
N ASP A 176 0.38 3.94 -2.45
CA ASP A 176 -0.62 2.92 -2.73
C ASP A 176 -0.24 2.18 -4.02
N LEU A 177 0.04 0.89 -3.84
CA LEU A 177 0.55 -0.04 -4.83
C LEU A 177 -0.51 -1.11 -5.07
N SER A 178 -1.42 -0.84 -6.01
CA SER A 178 -2.35 -1.84 -6.51
C SER A 178 -1.61 -2.90 -7.32
N CYS A 179 -1.72 -4.17 -6.93
CA CYS A 179 -0.93 -5.26 -7.49
C CYS A 179 -1.81 -6.33 -8.14
N ARG A 180 -1.36 -6.80 -9.31
CA ARG A 180 -2.01 -7.89 -10.05
C ARG A 180 -0.98 -8.88 -10.59
N LYS A 181 -1.34 -10.17 -10.61
CA LYS A 181 -0.42 -11.22 -11.08
C LYS A 181 -0.33 -11.21 -12.61
N LYS A 182 0.91 -11.20 -13.13
CA LYS A 182 1.25 -11.29 -14.56
C LYS A 182 2.43 -12.23 -14.71
N ASN A 183 2.24 -13.32 -15.45
CA ASN A 183 3.27 -14.33 -15.73
C ASN A 183 3.97 -14.86 -14.44
N GLY A 184 3.18 -15.13 -13.40
CA GLY A 184 3.70 -15.65 -12.13
C GLY A 184 4.33 -14.63 -11.20
N LYS A 185 4.34 -13.34 -11.56
CA LYS A 185 4.88 -12.25 -10.72
C LYS A 185 3.83 -11.17 -10.45
N TYR A 186 3.93 -10.47 -9.33
CA TYR A 186 3.07 -9.31 -9.05
C TYR A 186 3.63 -8.08 -9.75
N CYS A 187 2.77 -7.41 -10.51
CA CYS A 187 3.08 -6.16 -11.17
C CYS A 187 2.14 -5.08 -10.66
N ILE A 188 2.69 -3.88 -10.47
CA ILE A 188 1.89 -2.73 -10.07
C ILE A 188 1.03 -2.31 -11.25
N VAL A 189 -0.25 -2.11 -10.99
CA VAL A 189 -1.23 -1.69 -11.99
C VAL A 189 -1.76 -0.31 -11.67
N THR A 190 -1.91 0.50 -12.70
CA THR A 190 -2.34 1.90 -12.64
C THR A 190 -3.63 2.06 -13.42
N ASP A 191 -4.16 3.29 -13.46
CA ASP A 191 -5.38 3.63 -14.22
C ASP A 191 -6.56 2.74 -13.85
N ARG A 192 -6.88 2.68 -12.55
CA ARG A 192 -7.95 1.81 -12.00
C ARG A 192 -7.76 0.34 -12.38
N TRP A 193 -6.51 -0.12 -12.27
CA TRP A 193 -6.08 -1.50 -12.46
C TRP A 193 -6.16 -2.02 -13.90
N GLN A 194 -6.36 -1.13 -14.86
CA GLN A 194 -6.46 -1.48 -16.28
C GLN A 194 -5.07 -1.57 -16.94
N LYS A 195 -4.08 -0.86 -16.41
CA LYS A 195 -2.76 -0.75 -17.05
C LYS A 195 -1.66 -1.33 -16.18
N PHE A 196 -0.96 -2.33 -16.71
CA PHE A 196 0.27 -2.83 -16.09
C PHE A 196 1.41 -1.82 -16.23
N SER A 197 2.11 -1.57 -15.14
CA SER A 197 3.37 -0.81 -15.16
C SER A 197 4.55 -1.68 -15.60
N ASP A 198 5.72 -1.07 -15.73
CA ASP A 198 7.00 -1.76 -15.88
C ASP A 198 7.62 -2.21 -14.54
N MET A 199 6.96 -1.91 -13.42
CA MET A 199 7.44 -2.20 -12.09
C MET A 199 6.78 -3.45 -11.51
N PHE A 200 7.60 -4.44 -11.18
CA PHE A 200 7.19 -5.61 -10.41
C PHE A 200 7.29 -5.31 -8.92
N LEU A 201 6.47 -6.00 -8.13
CA LEU A 201 6.55 -5.94 -6.68
C LEU A 201 7.49 -7.06 -6.19
N ASP A 202 8.65 -6.67 -5.70
CA ASP A 202 9.72 -7.52 -5.18
C ASP A 202 10.56 -6.75 -4.13
N GLU A 203 11.59 -7.40 -3.58
CA GLU A 203 12.46 -6.79 -2.57
C GLU A 203 13.12 -5.50 -3.05
N GLN A 204 13.64 -5.47 -4.28
CA GLN A 204 14.39 -4.33 -4.79
C GLN A 204 13.49 -3.11 -4.98
N SER A 205 12.31 -3.31 -5.55
CA SER A 205 11.30 -2.27 -5.73
C SER A 205 10.77 -1.74 -4.39
N LEU A 206 10.46 -2.62 -3.43
CA LEU A 206 10.01 -2.21 -2.08
C LEU A 206 11.09 -1.39 -1.36
N VAL A 207 12.35 -1.84 -1.37
CA VAL A 207 13.47 -1.10 -0.78
C VAL A 207 13.67 0.26 -1.45
N PHE A 208 13.60 0.31 -2.78
CA PHE A 208 13.72 1.55 -3.53
C PHE A 208 12.59 2.54 -3.19
N LEU A 209 11.35 2.10 -3.23
CA LEU A 209 10.18 2.95 -2.97
C LEU A 209 10.12 3.44 -1.53
N ALA A 210 10.58 2.64 -0.57
CA ALA A 210 10.64 3.01 0.84
C ALA A 210 11.59 4.18 1.14
N THR A 211 12.47 4.55 0.20
CA THR A 211 13.28 5.77 0.33
C THR A 211 12.43 7.05 0.23
N TYR A 212 11.23 6.96 -0.33
CA TYR A 212 10.34 8.10 -0.61
C TYR A 212 9.04 8.13 0.21
N ALA A 213 8.79 7.11 1.03
CA ALA A 213 7.52 6.95 1.76
C ALA A 213 7.74 6.53 3.21
N ASP A 214 6.72 6.76 4.03
CA ASP A 214 6.65 6.30 5.41
C ASP A 214 5.97 4.93 5.53
N GLU A 215 4.95 4.67 4.71
CA GLU A 215 4.23 3.40 4.68
C GLU A 215 3.84 2.99 3.24
N PHE A 216 3.48 1.73 3.09
CA PHE A 216 2.80 1.21 1.90
C PHE A 216 1.34 0.86 2.19
N LEU A 217 0.47 1.13 1.22
CA LEU A 217 -0.86 0.55 1.13
C LEU A 217 -0.88 -0.35 -0.11
N VAL A 218 -1.16 -1.65 0.05
CA VAL A 218 -1.03 -2.61 -1.06
C VAL A 218 -2.37 -3.30 -1.30
N HIS A 219 -2.92 -3.08 -2.49
CA HIS A 219 -4.21 -3.65 -2.90
C HIS A 219 -4.00 -4.95 -3.69
N GLY A 220 -4.64 -6.04 -3.25
CA GLY A 220 -4.71 -7.29 -3.99
C GLY A 220 -5.86 -7.27 -4.99
N VAL A 221 -5.63 -6.73 -6.20
CA VAL A 221 -6.68 -6.42 -7.19
C VAL A 221 -7.57 -7.61 -7.54
N ASP A 222 -7.00 -8.81 -7.63
CA ASP A 222 -7.76 -10.00 -8.06
C ASP A 222 -8.77 -10.47 -6.99
N VAL A 223 -8.61 -10.08 -5.72
CA VAL A 223 -9.49 -10.46 -4.59
C VAL A 223 -10.23 -9.29 -3.94
N GLU A 224 -9.88 -8.05 -4.26
CA GLU A 224 -10.42 -6.86 -3.63
C GLU A 224 -11.94 -6.69 -3.81
N GLY A 225 -12.65 -6.46 -2.69
CA GLY A 225 -14.10 -6.25 -2.68
C GLY A 225 -14.95 -7.49 -3.02
N LYS A 226 -14.33 -8.64 -3.30
CA LYS A 226 -15.03 -9.89 -3.69
C LYS A 226 -15.41 -10.80 -2.53
N ARG A 227 -14.81 -10.60 -1.34
CA ARG A 227 -14.99 -11.47 -0.14
C ARG A 227 -14.72 -12.97 -0.45
N LEU A 228 -13.72 -13.25 -1.29
CA LEU A 228 -13.35 -14.61 -1.72
C LEU A 228 -12.09 -15.16 -1.02
N GLY A 229 -11.63 -14.49 0.04
CA GLY A 229 -10.36 -14.79 0.70
C GLY A 229 -9.22 -13.92 0.19
N ILE A 230 -8.12 -13.93 0.93
CA ILE A 230 -6.95 -13.07 0.72
C ILE A 230 -6.00 -13.64 -0.34
N ASP A 231 -5.11 -12.78 -0.84
CA ASP A 231 -3.96 -13.20 -1.63
C ASP A 231 -2.75 -13.47 -0.71
N GLU A 232 -2.63 -14.72 -0.24
CA GLU A 232 -1.59 -15.14 0.72
C GLU A 232 -0.17 -15.00 0.15
N GLU A 233 0.02 -15.19 -1.16
CA GLU A 233 1.34 -15.07 -1.80
C GLU A 233 1.80 -13.62 -1.82
N LEU A 234 0.90 -12.69 -2.16
CA LEU A 234 1.17 -11.26 -2.08
C LEU A 234 1.50 -10.85 -0.64
N VAL A 235 0.69 -11.26 0.35
CA VAL A 235 0.95 -10.96 1.76
C VAL A 235 2.31 -11.51 2.22
N THR A 236 2.70 -12.70 1.76
CA THR A 236 4.02 -13.30 2.06
C THR A 236 5.16 -12.44 1.50
N ILE A 237 5.05 -11.95 0.27
CA ILE A 237 6.05 -11.05 -0.33
C ILE A 237 6.20 -9.79 0.53
N LEU A 238 5.08 -9.19 0.96
CA LEU A 238 5.09 -7.99 1.79
C LEU A 238 5.75 -8.24 3.15
N GLY A 239 5.40 -9.34 3.83
CA GLY A 239 5.98 -9.71 5.13
C GLY A 239 7.48 -9.97 5.06
N CYS A 240 7.95 -10.60 3.98
CA CYS A 240 9.38 -10.89 3.78
C CYS A 240 10.21 -9.64 3.46
N TYR A 241 9.67 -8.71 2.67
CA TYR A 241 10.50 -7.74 1.95
C TYR A 241 10.16 -6.28 2.21
N SER A 242 9.03 -5.94 2.83
CA SER A 242 8.71 -4.54 3.11
C SER A 242 9.62 -4.00 4.22
N PRO A 243 10.45 -2.97 3.96
CA PRO A 243 11.34 -2.38 4.97
C PRO A 243 10.65 -1.32 5.85
N ILE A 244 9.42 -0.94 5.50
CA ILE A 244 8.59 0.06 6.17
C ILE A 244 7.20 -0.55 6.45
N PRO A 245 6.39 0.03 7.35
CA PRO A 245 5.04 -0.46 7.61
C PRO A 245 4.23 -0.62 6.32
N VAL A 246 3.48 -1.71 6.23
CA VAL A 246 2.65 -2.02 5.08
C VAL A 246 1.29 -2.49 5.52
N THR A 247 0.24 -1.94 4.89
CA THR A 247 -1.13 -2.36 5.06
C THR A 247 -1.60 -3.09 3.80
N TYR A 248 -2.10 -4.31 3.96
CA TYR A 248 -2.75 -5.07 2.90
C TYR A 248 -4.26 -4.77 2.86
N ALA A 249 -4.77 -4.50 1.66
CA ALA A 249 -6.19 -4.29 1.39
C ALA A 249 -6.68 -5.27 0.30
N GLY A 250 -7.59 -6.16 0.67
CA GLY A 250 -8.23 -7.05 -0.30
C GLY A 250 -8.72 -8.38 0.29
N GLY A 251 -9.84 -8.89 -0.21
CA GLY A 251 -10.23 -10.29 -0.02
C GLY A 251 -10.78 -10.72 1.35
N VAL A 252 -10.50 -9.99 2.44
CA VAL A 252 -10.94 -10.36 3.80
C VAL A 252 -12.46 -10.53 3.84
N ALA A 253 -12.90 -11.69 4.31
CA ALA A 253 -14.30 -12.06 4.45
C ALA A 253 -14.64 -12.50 5.88
N ALA A 254 -13.68 -13.05 6.63
CA ALA A 254 -13.88 -13.55 7.99
C ALA A 254 -12.66 -13.31 8.91
N MET A 255 -12.84 -13.49 10.22
CA MET A 255 -11.75 -13.41 11.21
C MET A 255 -10.57 -14.34 10.89
N ALA A 256 -10.84 -15.52 10.30
CA ALA A 256 -9.80 -16.47 9.89
C ALA A 256 -8.85 -15.89 8.81
N ASP A 257 -9.30 -14.93 8.02
CA ASP A 257 -8.45 -14.26 7.03
C ASP A 257 -7.48 -13.29 7.69
N LEU A 258 -7.88 -12.63 8.79
CA LEU A 258 -6.99 -11.76 9.57
C LEU A 258 -5.85 -12.55 10.22
N GLU A 259 -6.13 -13.75 10.73
CA GLU A 259 -5.08 -14.64 11.24
C GLU A 259 -4.18 -15.15 10.10
N ARG A 260 -4.73 -15.47 8.93
CA ARG A 260 -3.92 -15.83 7.75
C ARG A 260 -3.04 -14.69 7.26
N ILE A 261 -3.52 -13.44 7.24
CA ILE A 261 -2.68 -12.27 6.95
C ILE A 261 -1.54 -12.17 7.94
N LYS A 262 -1.83 -12.33 9.24
CA LYS A 262 -0.82 -12.28 10.28
C LYS A 262 0.24 -13.36 10.13
N GLU A 263 -0.16 -14.60 9.84
CA GLU A 263 0.76 -15.72 9.63
C GLU A 263 1.61 -15.54 8.37
N ALA A 264 0.97 -15.33 7.22
CA ALA A 264 1.66 -15.14 5.93
C ALA A 264 2.54 -13.89 5.93
N GLY A 265 2.07 -12.80 6.55
CA GLY A 265 2.77 -11.54 6.68
C GLY A 265 3.84 -11.53 7.78
N MET A 266 4.07 -12.66 8.46
CA MET A 266 5.05 -12.82 9.53
C MET A 266 4.87 -11.81 10.68
N GLY A 267 3.64 -11.39 10.93
CA GLY A 267 3.29 -10.34 11.90
C GLY A 267 3.57 -8.90 11.44
N CYS A 268 4.15 -8.69 10.26
CA CYS A 268 4.63 -7.40 9.78
C CYS A 268 3.67 -6.67 8.81
N VAL A 269 2.55 -7.31 8.45
CA VAL A 269 1.59 -6.78 7.47
C VAL A 269 0.28 -6.46 8.17
N ASP A 270 -0.06 -5.18 8.25
CA ASP A 270 -1.34 -4.69 8.74
C ASP A 270 -2.48 -5.05 7.77
N ALA A 271 -3.72 -5.09 8.26
CA ALA A 271 -4.87 -5.50 7.46
C ALA A 271 -5.95 -4.41 7.43
N THR A 272 -6.51 -4.17 6.24
CA THR A 272 -7.74 -3.40 6.07
C THR A 272 -8.92 -4.31 5.76
N VAL A 273 -10.06 -4.00 6.36
CA VAL A 273 -11.33 -4.67 6.07
C VAL A 273 -12.36 -3.61 5.72
N GLY A 274 -12.84 -3.65 4.48
CA GLY A 274 -13.93 -2.81 4.00
C GLY A 274 -15.24 -3.57 4.00
N SER A 275 -15.71 -3.93 2.79
CA SER A 275 -17.06 -4.44 2.55
C SER A 275 -17.51 -5.59 3.46
N ALA A 276 -16.63 -6.44 3.99
CA ALA A 276 -17.03 -7.53 4.88
C ALA A 276 -17.56 -7.08 6.24
N LEU A 277 -17.24 -5.86 6.70
CA LEU A 277 -17.67 -5.38 8.02
C LEU A 277 -19.17 -5.07 8.08
N ASP A 278 -19.80 -5.38 9.21
CA ASP A 278 -21.19 -5.07 9.53
C ASP A 278 -21.51 -3.56 9.50
N ILE A 279 -20.55 -2.70 9.88
CA ILE A 279 -20.67 -1.23 9.74
C ILE A 279 -20.77 -0.77 8.28
N PHE A 280 -20.47 -1.65 7.32
CA PHE A 280 -20.64 -1.47 5.88
C PHE A 280 -21.60 -2.48 5.24
N GLY A 281 -22.48 -3.10 6.04
CA GLY A 281 -23.49 -4.05 5.54
C GLY A 281 -22.95 -5.44 5.18
N GLY A 282 -21.76 -5.81 5.65
CA GLY A 282 -21.26 -7.18 5.61
C GLY A 282 -21.63 -8.00 6.87
N ASP A 283 -21.08 -9.20 6.96
CA ASP A 283 -21.41 -10.17 8.03
C ASP A 283 -20.33 -10.25 9.12
N LEU A 284 -19.15 -9.68 8.88
CA LEU A 284 -18.03 -9.70 9.82
C LEU A 284 -18.20 -8.61 10.88
N SER A 285 -18.20 -8.97 12.16
CA SER A 285 -18.43 -7.99 13.22
C SER A 285 -17.26 -7.01 13.37
N TYR A 286 -17.51 -5.71 13.20
CA TYR A 286 -16.55 -4.66 13.48
C TYR A 286 -15.98 -4.76 14.91
N ARG A 287 -16.84 -5.02 15.89
CA ARG A 287 -16.44 -5.13 17.29
C ARG A 287 -15.46 -6.29 17.52
N GLU A 288 -15.64 -7.41 16.84
CA GLU A 288 -14.71 -8.55 16.92
C GLU A 288 -13.36 -8.22 16.30
N VAL A 289 -13.34 -7.50 15.17
CA VAL A 289 -12.11 -7.02 14.53
C VAL A 289 -11.36 -6.03 15.43
N VAL A 290 -12.07 -5.12 16.10
CA VAL A 290 -11.47 -4.20 17.09
C VAL A 290 -10.89 -4.96 18.28
N ALA A 291 -11.64 -5.93 18.84
CA ALA A 291 -11.14 -6.75 19.92
C ALA A 291 -9.90 -7.57 19.51
N TRP A 292 -9.88 -8.04 18.27
CA TRP A 292 -8.71 -8.72 17.69
C TRP A 292 -7.51 -7.80 17.57
N HIS A 293 -7.67 -6.57 17.05
CA HIS A 293 -6.62 -5.56 16.96
C HIS A 293 -5.93 -5.38 18.33
N TRP A 294 -6.71 -5.14 19.38
CA TRP A 294 -6.15 -4.88 20.71
C TRP A 294 -5.48 -6.09 21.35
N LYS A 295 -5.91 -7.32 21.02
CA LYS A 295 -5.20 -8.55 21.41
C LYS A 295 -3.79 -8.59 20.80
N GLN A 296 -3.63 -8.22 19.53
CA GLN A 296 -2.31 -8.22 18.88
C GLN A 296 -1.36 -7.19 19.50
N VAL A 297 -1.89 -6.00 19.80
CA VAL A 297 -1.11 -4.92 20.43
C VAL A 297 -0.67 -5.30 21.84
N THR A 298 -1.55 -5.92 22.63
CA THR A 298 -1.26 -6.32 24.02
C THR A 298 -0.19 -7.42 24.09
N VAL A 299 -0.24 -8.41 23.19
CA VAL A 299 0.76 -9.50 23.14
C VAL A 299 2.16 -9.02 22.73
N SER A 300 2.25 -7.84 22.13
CA SER A 300 3.48 -7.27 21.59
C SER A 300 4.17 -6.26 22.54
N GLN A 301 3.55 -5.89 23.66
CA GLN A 301 4.21 -5.06 24.69
C GLN A 301 5.08 -5.93 25.62
N PRO A 302 6.32 -5.51 25.95
CA PRO A 302 7.10 -6.18 26.99
C PRO A 302 6.43 -6.00 28.36
N LEU A 303 6.44 -7.07 29.16
CA LEU A 303 6.10 -7.04 30.59
C LEU A 303 7.04 -6.10 31.37
#